data_AF-A0AA40DBT3-F1
#
_entry.id   AF-A0AA40DBT3-F1
#
_cell.length_a   1.000
_cell.length_b   1.000
_cell.length_c   1.000
_cell.angle_alpha   90.00
_cell.angle_beta   90.00
_cell.angle_gamma   90.00
#
_symmetry.space_group_name_H-M   'P 1'
#
loop_
_entity.id
_entity.type
_entity.pdbx_description
1 polymer ?
#
loop_
_entity_poly.entity_id
_entity_poly.type
_entity_poly.pdbx_seq_one_letter_code
_entity_poly.pdbx_strand_id
1 'polypeptide(L)'
;MAIKQWMGLFLAGSSLASALPSSKVAARTTDAATEFVDDLVADLTAAYNDHQTRAPQCAQESTLVVDTGYAKYRGHYDSASALNHWKGIRYSQAPTGSLRWQPPRFPALAPSAPVTDADAFGSTCYQHTPSLGGGLAFPGAPGSEDCLFLNVVAPANATKLPVMVWIHGGGYGYGDGSSQDLTQLINDNGKTFIGVSFNYRLGAFGYLASQEVKNNGVVNAGHLDQALALAWVKLHICKFGGDPLKITIAGQSAGAGSVMHHALAVNGGLGSLLFDKGLAQSPYLPYQPNFNDAIPTSKYYAFSAAAGCPSSGSVFSCLVGKSAADLELASLSVTASSTQGAWGFWPVTDGVYIQNRPTAQLTAKMVNGNKLLVGYNAQEGQIFVPGPEVIETQADLLAWMALWFPNLTSAQLNSILAINPNSALSSASGPRFETDGLNTGGFNAINTSPAGVGQRQRGSNIYAEATFACPAYWLADAYSSNPGKSSWLYQFSVPFAYHGADINAAFGPSTPNLPSDITLAFRKAWGNFIVGGNPSIANTIANGASSASPSAYHPASNWPVWDQNAPQFVNFNTTGGTLALFENPLAGTFPQYEGPGIKNAISVQNANSWEAFRGDRCAFYKNLGPFMPN
;
A
#
# COMPACT_ATOMS: atom_id res chain seq x y z
N MET A 1 -75.45 -22.71 41.59
CA MET A 1 -75.82 -22.60 40.17
C MET A 1 -74.73 -21.78 39.48
N ALA A 2 -73.72 -22.44 38.89
CA ALA A 2 -73.53 -22.67 37.44
C ALA A 2 -72.90 -21.44 36.73
N ILE A 3 -71.91 -21.44 35.83
CA ILE A 3 -70.87 -22.34 35.28
C ILE A 3 -70.13 -21.49 34.19
N LYS A 4 -68.80 -21.61 34.02
CA LYS A 4 -67.90 -21.22 32.86
C LYS A 4 -67.70 -19.71 32.55
N GLN A 5 -66.54 -19.17 32.12
CA GLN A 5 -65.35 -19.75 31.46
C GLN A 5 -64.10 -18.81 31.56
N TRP A 6 -63.01 -19.38 32.11
CA TRP A 6 -61.53 -19.29 31.94
C TRP A 6 -60.69 -18.16 31.27
N MET A 7 -59.54 -17.91 31.96
CA MET A 7 -58.18 -17.38 31.61
C MET A 7 -58.00 -15.88 31.29
N GLY A 8 -57.01 -15.13 31.79
CA GLY A 8 -55.84 -15.40 32.63
C GLY A 8 -54.86 -14.20 32.59
N LEU A 9 -54.79 -13.50 33.72
CA LEU A 9 -53.78 -12.59 34.34
C LEU A 9 -52.53 -12.02 33.59
N PHE A 10 -52.43 -10.67 33.71
CA PHE A 10 -51.34 -9.72 34.09
C PHE A 10 -50.03 -9.52 33.29
N LEU A 11 -49.94 -8.30 32.71
CA LEU A 11 -48.94 -7.22 32.86
C LEU A 11 -47.48 -7.53 33.28
N ALA A 12 -46.53 -7.14 32.41
CA ALA A 12 -45.42 -6.21 32.71
C ALA A 12 -44.68 -5.83 31.40
N GLY A 13 -44.23 -4.57 31.29
CA GLY A 13 -43.53 -4.03 30.12
C GLY A 13 -42.04 -4.39 30.04
N SER A 14 -41.42 -4.10 28.89
CA SER A 14 -39.96 -4.09 28.74
C SER A 14 -39.52 -3.14 27.62
N SER A 15 -38.64 -2.21 28.00
CA SER A 15 -37.79 -1.39 27.14
C SER A 15 -36.60 -2.21 26.63
N LEU A 16 -36.31 -2.17 25.33
CA LEU A 16 -35.09 -2.75 24.75
C LEU A 16 -34.00 -1.66 24.65
N ALA A 17 -33.31 -1.44 25.75
CA ALA A 17 -31.97 -0.86 25.76
C ALA A 17 -30.97 -2.02 25.84
N SER A 18 -30.17 -2.24 24.80
CA SER A 18 -29.08 -3.22 24.83
C SER A 18 -27.92 -2.64 25.64
N ALA A 19 -27.67 -3.25 26.80
CA ALA A 19 -26.60 -2.88 27.72
C ALA A 19 -25.21 -3.16 27.13
N LEU A 20 -24.34 -2.15 27.18
CA LEU A 20 -22.88 -2.32 27.08
C LEU A 20 -22.37 -2.96 28.40
N PRO A 21 -21.47 -3.95 28.37
CA PRO A 21 -20.91 -4.50 29.60
C PRO A 21 -19.91 -3.51 30.22
N SER A 22 -20.18 -3.09 31.45
CA SER A 22 -19.22 -2.39 32.32
C SER A 22 -18.04 -3.30 32.64
N SER A 23 -16.83 -2.75 32.52
CA SER A 23 -15.53 -3.38 32.74
C SER A 23 -15.38 -4.04 34.12
N LYS A 24 -15.40 -5.38 34.15
CA LYS A 24 -14.57 -6.15 35.08
C LYS A 24 -13.32 -6.55 34.32
N VAL A 25 -12.15 -6.15 34.81
CA VAL A 25 -10.85 -6.61 34.29
C VAL A 25 -10.71 -8.09 34.67
N ALA A 26 -11.30 -8.96 33.87
CA ALA A 26 -10.92 -10.36 33.82
C ALA A 26 -9.58 -10.44 33.07
N ALA A 27 -8.67 -11.29 33.52
CA ALA A 27 -7.42 -11.55 32.80
C ALA A 27 -7.76 -11.93 31.36
N ARG A 28 -7.28 -11.13 30.38
CA ARG A 28 -7.41 -11.44 28.95
C ARG A 28 -6.73 -12.79 28.69
N THR A 29 -7.52 -13.82 28.44
CA THR A 29 -7.03 -15.15 28.03
C THR A 29 -6.78 -15.22 26.52
N THR A 30 -7.24 -14.22 25.77
CA THR A 30 -7.19 -14.09 24.31
C THR A 30 -6.30 -12.92 23.89
N ASP A 31 -5.54 -13.12 22.82
CA ASP A 31 -4.68 -12.10 22.21
C ASP A 31 -5.54 -10.92 21.69
N ALA A 32 -5.13 -9.68 21.97
CA ALA A 32 -5.91 -8.48 21.63
C ALA A 32 -6.08 -8.30 20.11
N ALA A 33 -5.13 -8.79 19.31
CA ALA A 33 -5.28 -8.82 17.86
C ALA A 33 -6.38 -9.80 17.42
N THR A 34 -6.51 -10.95 18.10
CA THR A 34 -7.54 -11.95 17.77
C THR A 34 -8.92 -11.40 18.06
N GLU A 35 -9.12 -10.80 19.24
CA GLU A 35 -10.38 -10.13 19.61
C GLU A 35 -10.79 -9.08 18.56
N PHE A 36 -9.83 -8.24 18.14
CA PHE A 36 -10.07 -7.25 17.09
C PHE A 36 -10.50 -7.87 15.75
N VAL A 37 -9.84 -8.93 15.30
CA VAL A 37 -10.16 -9.59 14.04
C VAL A 37 -11.53 -10.26 14.10
N ASP A 38 -11.85 -10.92 15.20
CA ASP A 38 -13.14 -11.59 15.40
C ASP A 38 -14.30 -10.58 15.40
N ASP A 39 -14.15 -9.46 16.13
CA ASP A 39 -15.13 -8.37 16.17
C ASP A 39 -15.31 -7.75 14.78
N LEU A 40 -14.19 -7.46 14.09
CA LEU A 40 -14.19 -6.92 12.73
C LEU A 40 -14.94 -7.84 11.76
N VAL A 41 -14.70 -9.15 11.82
CA VAL A 41 -15.36 -10.12 10.95
C VAL A 41 -16.86 -10.19 11.27
N ALA A 42 -17.23 -10.20 12.55
CA ALA A 42 -18.62 -10.24 12.99
C ALA A 42 -19.40 -9.02 12.49
N ASP A 43 -18.88 -7.81 12.72
CA ASP A 43 -19.51 -6.55 12.32
C ASP A 43 -19.70 -6.47 10.80
N LEU A 44 -18.65 -6.80 10.04
CA LEU A 44 -18.71 -6.73 8.58
C LEU A 44 -19.60 -7.81 7.97
N THR A 45 -19.67 -9.00 8.57
CA THR A 45 -20.56 -10.06 8.11
C THR A 45 -22.02 -9.67 8.33
N ALA A 46 -22.33 -9.06 9.48
CA ALA A 46 -23.66 -8.53 9.77
C ALA A 46 -24.06 -7.44 8.75
N ALA A 47 -23.16 -6.48 8.48
CA ALA A 47 -23.39 -5.42 7.51
C ALA A 47 -23.54 -5.95 6.07
N TYR A 48 -22.70 -6.91 5.67
CA TYR A 48 -22.80 -7.54 4.36
C TYR A 48 -24.17 -8.22 4.16
N ASN A 49 -24.66 -8.95 5.17
CA ASN A 49 -25.97 -9.60 5.10
C ASN A 49 -27.13 -8.60 5.05
N ASP A 50 -27.04 -7.48 5.77
CA ASP A 50 -28.03 -6.40 5.69
C ASP A 50 -28.04 -5.76 4.29
N HIS A 51 -26.87 -5.47 3.72
CA HIS A 51 -26.74 -4.89 2.37
C HIS A 51 -27.20 -5.81 1.24
N GLN A 52 -27.16 -7.13 1.42
CA GLN A 52 -27.69 -8.09 0.46
C GLN A 52 -29.24 -8.17 0.52
N THR A 53 -29.83 -7.94 1.68
CA THR A 53 -31.26 -8.19 1.92
C THR A 53 -32.12 -6.93 1.93
N ARG A 54 -31.53 -5.75 2.16
CA ARG A 54 -32.23 -4.46 2.25
C ARG A 54 -31.55 -3.41 1.38
N ALA A 55 -32.35 -2.50 0.82
CA ALA A 55 -31.79 -1.27 0.25
C ALA A 55 -31.04 -0.54 1.38
N PRO A 56 -29.77 -0.15 1.19
CA PRO A 56 -28.99 0.46 2.26
C PRO A 56 -29.75 1.66 2.84
N GLN A 57 -29.81 1.79 4.18
CA GLN A 57 -30.28 3.01 4.87
C GLN A 57 -29.27 4.17 4.68
N CYS A 58 -28.90 4.43 3.44
CA CYS A 58 -27.85 5.35 3.04
C CYS A 58 -28.37 6.43 2.08
N ALA A 59 -29.70 6.51 1.88
CA ALA A 59 -30.31 7.61 1.16
C ALA A 59 -30.17 8.89 1.99
N GLN A 60 -29.23 9.75 1.60
CA GLN A 60 -29.19 11.14 2.04
C GLN A 60 -29.90 11.98 0.97
N GLU A 61 -30.85 12.82 1.38
CA GLU A 61 -31.28 13.95 0.54
C GLU A 61 -30.07 14.84 0.25
N SER A 62 -30.07 15.49 -0.91
CA SER A 62 -29.02 16.38 -1.47
C SER A 62 -28.47 17.44 -0.49
N THR A 63 -27.71 17.03 0.52
CA THR A 63 -26.98 17.89 1.45
C THR A 63 -25.56 17.35 1.61
N LEU A 64 -24.58 18.24 1.69
CA LEU A 64 -23.18 17.87 1.95
C LEU A 64 -22.93 17.39 3.39
N VAL A 65 -23.99 17.29 4.20
CA VAL A 65 -23.91 16.84 5.59
C VAL A 65 -24.15 15.33 5.64
N VAL A 66 -23.13 14.58 6.03
CA VAL A 66 -23.21 13.12 6.16
C VAL A 66 -23.22 12.72 7.63
N ASP A 67 -24.25 11.98 8.03
CA ASP A 67 -24.38 11.41 9.39
C ASP A 67 -23.81 9.99 9.42
N THR A 68 -22.64 9.79 10.03
CA THR A 68 -22.02 8.46 10.15
C THR A 68 -22.69 7.59 11.22
N GLY A 69 -23.56 8.15 12.06
CA GLY A 69 -24.20 7.52 13.22
C GLY A 69 -23.49 7.85 14.53
N TYR A 70 -22.19 8.16 14.47
CA TYR A 70 -21.41 8.64 15.61
C TYR A 70 -21.09 10.13 15.56
N ALA A 71 -21.11 10.74 14.37
CA ALA A 71 -20.90 12.17 14.15
C ALA A 71 -21.54 12.62 12.82
N LYS A 72 -21.73 13.93 12.67
CA LYS A 72 -22.20 14.55 11.42
C LYS A 72 -21.09 15.41 10.82
N TYR A 73 -20.79 15.20 9.54
CA TYR A 73 -19.71 15.90 8.84
C TYR A 73 -20.25 16.71 7.67
N ARG A 74 -19.93 17.99 7.60
CA ARG A 74 -20.25 18.86 6.46
C ARG A 74 -19.07 18.92 5.50
N GLY A 75 -19.24 18.37 4.31
CA GLY A 75 -18.29 18.51 3.22
C GLY A 75 -18.45 19.84 2.48
N HIS A 76 -17.61 20.04 1.46
CA HIS A 76 -17.72 21.15 0.51
C HIS A 76 -17.81 20.64 -0.92
N TYR A 77 -18.55 21.37 -1.76
CA TYR A 77 -18.53 21.18 -3.20
C TYR A 77 -17.44 22.08 -3.79
N ASP A 78 -16.52 21.48 -4.54
CA ASP A 78 -15.55 22.22 -5.34
C ASP A 78 -16.09 22.38 -6.77
N SER A 79 -16.41 23.63 -7.14
CA SER A 79 -16.92 23.94 -8.47
C SER A 79 -15.89 23.75 -9.59
N ALA A 80 -14.58 23.81 -9.30
CA ALA A 80 -13.53 23.65 -10.30
C ALA A 80 -13.43 22.20 -10.78
N SER A 81 -13.43 21.25 -9.84
CA SER A 81 -13.48 19.81 -10.16
C SER A 81 -14.90 19.30 -10.40
N ALA A 82 -15.91 20.01 -9.91
CA ALA A 82 -17.29 19.56 -9.80
C ALA A 82 -17.39 18.20 -9.07
N LEU A 83 -16.71 18.14 -7.91
CA LEU A 83 -16.71 17.02 -6.96
C LEU A 83 -17.05 17.53 -5.55
N ASN A 84 -17.59 16.64 -4.73
CA ASN A 84 -17.79 16.82 -3.30
C ASN A 84 -16.58 16.29 -2.53
N HIS A 85 -16.13 17.03 -1.54
CA HIS A 85 -15.00 16.67 -0.68
C HIS A 85 -15.41 16.68 0.79
N TRP A 86 -15.01 15.63 1.50
CA TRP A 86 -15.03 15.56 2.95
C TRP A 86 -13.63 15.19 3.41
N LYS A 87 -12.97 16.07 4.16
CA LYS A 87 -11.60 15.90 4.64
C LYS A 87 -11.60 15.82 6.16
N GLY A 88 -10.68 15.04 6.73
CA GLY A 88 -10.51 14.97 8.19
C GLY A 88 -11.64 14.24 8.93
N ILE A 89 -12.30 13.25 8.30
CA ILE A 89 -13.29 12.41 8.98
C ILE A 89 -12.56 11.45 9.92
N ARG A 90 -12.88 11.50 11.22
CA ARG A 90 -12.31 10.56 12.20
C ARG A 90 -12.91 9.17 12.00
N TYR A 91 -12.09 8.16 11.70
CA TYR A 91 -12.54 6.77 11.56
C TYR A 91 -12.21 5.89 12.76
N SER A 92 -11.38 6.38 13.69
CA SER A 92 -10.99 5.68 14.91
C SER A 92 -10.88 6.65 16.10
N GLN A 93 -11.00 6.12 17.32
CA GLN A 93 -10.57 6.83 18.52
C GLN A 93 -9.08 7.18 18.44
N ALA A 94 -8.69 8.33 19.00
CA ALA A 94 -7.30 8.75 19.04
C ALA A 94 -6.45 7.70 19.80
N PRO A 95 -5.39 7.13 19.21
CA PRO A 95 -4.56 6.09 19.83
C PRO A 95 -3.56 6.64 20.86
N THR A 96 -3.99 7.60 21.68
CA THR A 96 -3.18 8.31 22.68
C THR A 96 -3.20 7.63 24.06
N GLY A 97 -2.17 7.88 24.87
CA GLY A 97 -2.15 7.45 26.27
C GLY A 97 -2.31 5.94 26.40
N SER A 98 -3.33 5.48 27.13
CA SER A 98 -3.59 4.04 27.33
C SER A 98 -4.02 3.29 26.05
N LEU A 99 -4.29 4.00 24.94
CA LEU A 99 -4.58 3.42 23.64
C LEU A 99 -3.34 3.26 22.75
N ARG A 100 -2.16 3.67 23.23
CA ARG A 100 -0.88 3.39 22.55
C ARG A 100 -0.67 1.90 22.38
N TRP A 101 -0.29 1.51 21.17
CA TRP A 101 -0.10 0.12 20.75
C TRP A 101 -1.29 -0.80 21.06
N GLN A 102 -2.50 -0.26 21.20
CA GLN A 102 -3.73 -1.04 21.23
C GLN A 102 -4.34 -1.15 19.82
N PRO A 103 -5.19 -2.17 19.56
CA PRO A 103 -6.01 -2.19 18.36
C PRO A 103 -6.83 -0.89 18.26
N PRO A 104 -7.00 -0.34 17.05
CA PRO A 104 -7.86 0.82 16.85
C PRO A 104 -9.31 0.47 17.15
N ARG A 105 -10.13 1.49 17.43
CA ARG A 105 -11.53 1.32 17.83
C ARG A 105 -12.40 2.33 17.12
N PHE A 106 -13.59 1.91 16.69
CA PHE A 106 -14.54 2.87 16.14
C PHE A 106 -14.81 4.03 17.12
N PRO A 107 -15.06 5.24 16.61
CA PRO A 107 -15.40 6.38 17.44
C PRO A 107 -16.63 6.09 18.30
N ALA A 108 -16.66 6.62 19.52
CA ALA A 108 -17.83 6.52 20.38
C ALA A 108 -19.04 7.23 19.75
N LEU A 109 -20.23 6.68 19.93
CA LEU A 109 -21.47 7.28 19.45
C LEU A 109 -21.70 8.64 20.11
N ALA A 110 -21.81 9.69 19.30
CA ALA A 110 -22.17 11.02 19.76
C ALA A 110 -23.25 11.64 18.84
N PRO A 111 -24.46 11.04 18.78
CA PRO A 111 -25.51 11.46 17.82
C PRO A 111 -26.03 12.88 18.05
N SER A 112 -25.79 13.44 19.25
CA SER A 112 -26.15 14.82 19.62
C SER A 112 -25.00 15.82 19.44
N ALA A 113 -23.83 15.38 18.96
CA ALA A 113 -22.72 16.28 18.68
C ALA A 113 -23.10 17.29 17.57
N PRO A 114 -22.55 18.53 17.62
CA PRO A 114 -22.72 19.47 16.53
C PRO A 114 -22.13 18.92 15.23
N VAL A 115 -22.58 19.47 14.09
CA VAL A 115 -22.00 19.16 12.78
C VAL A 115 -20.56 19.68 12.75
N THR A 116 -19.62 18.82 12.38
CA THR A 116 -18.21 19.15 12.19
C THR A 116 -17.95 19.49 10.73
N ASP A 117 -17.27 20.60 10.46
CA ASP A 117 -16.83 20.93 9.10
C ASP A 117 -15.67 20.00 8.69
N ALA A 118 -15.81 19.40 7.52
CA ALA A 118 -14.87 18.44 6.92
C ALA A 118 -14.23 19.06 5.67
N ASP A 119 -13.68 20.25 5.81
CA ASP A 119 -13.08 21.06 4.73
C ASP A 119 -11.53 21.07 4.77
N ALA A 120 -10.93 20.66 5.89
CA ALA A 120 -9.50 20.54 6.09
C ALA A 120 -9.06 19.09 6.37
N PHE A 121 -7.84 18.75 5.95
CA PHE A 121 -7.24 17.46 6.30
C PHE A 121 -7.00 17.37 7.81
N GLY A 122 -7.20 16.18 8.37
CA GLY A 122 -6.82 15.89 9.76
C GLY A 122 -5.30 15.85 9.94
N SER A 123 -4.85 15.87 11.18
CA SER A 123 -3.43 15.80 11.53
C SER A 123 -2.74 14.58 10.93
N THR A 124 -1.51 14.75 10.44
CA THR A 124 -0.65 13.64 10.01
C THR A 124 -0.13 12.86 11.22
N CYS A 125 0.21 11.58 11.02
CA CYS A 125 0.84 10.79 12.07
C CYS A 125 2.30 11.17 12.25
N TYR A 126 2.85 10.94 13.45
CA TYR A 126 4.28 11.05 13.71
C TYR A 126 5.08 10.18 12.74
N GLN A 127 6.12 10.78 12.15
CA GLN A 127 6.84 10.18 11.03
C GLN A 127 8.23 10.77 10.85
N HIS A 128 9.09 10.06 10.11
CA HIS A 128 10.45 10.47 9.80
C HIS A 128 10.88 9.91 8.44
N THR A 129 12.00 10.37 7.91
CA THR A 129 12.60 9.78 6.69
C THR A 129 13.16 8.37 6.98
N PRO A 130 13.48 7.56 5.96
CA PRO A 130 14.32 6.38 6.15
C PRO A 130 15.73 6.79 6.63
N SER A 131 16.54 5.80 7.03
CA SER A 131 17.97 6.01 7.29
C SER A 131 18.67 6.53 6.03
N LEU A 132 19.47 7.57 6.19
CA LEU A 132 20.37 8.09 5.16
C LEU A 132 21.79 7.51 5.28
N GLY A 133 22.01 6.58 6.22
CA GLY A 133 23.32 6.07 6.57
C GLY A 133 24.06 7.00 7.55
N GLY A 134 25.16 6.49 8.14
CA GLY A 134 26.01 7.27 9.03
C GLY A 134 25.34 7.80 10.31
N GLY A 135 24.22 7.22 10.74
CA GLY A 135 23.48 7.69 11.91
C GLY A 135 22.53 8.86 11.63
N LEU A 136 22.12 9.08 10.37
CA LEU A 136 21.28 10.21 9.97
C LEU A 136 19.89 9.76 9.50
N ALA A 137 18.87 10.48 9.98
CA ALA A 137 17.51 10.54 9.45
C ALA A 137 16.90 11.89 9.87
N PHE A 138 15.85 12.34 9.20
CA PHE A 138 15.19 13.61 9.49
C PHE A 138 13.74 13.40 9.96
N PRO A 139 13.24 14.22 10.91
CA PRO A 139 11.81 14.22 11.24
C PRO A 139 10.99 14.65 10.01
N GLY A 140 9.76 14.14 9.93
CA GLY A 140 8.80 14.60 8.92
C GLY A 140 8.16 15.94 9.29
N ALA A 141 7.08 16.29 8.59
CA ALA A 141 6.24 17.41 9.01
C ALA A 141 5.68 17.16 10.43
N PRO A 142 5.38 18.21 11.22
CA PRO A 142 4.85 18.05 12.57
C PRO A 142 3.63 17.12 12.61
N GLY A 143 3.76 16.00 13.35
CA GLY A 143 2.73 14.99 13.47
C GLY A 143 1.97 15.03 14.80
N SER A 144 0.97 14.15 14.92
CA SER A 144 0.18 13.92 16.13
C SER A 144 -0.09 12.42 16.31
N GLU A 145 -0.27 11.96 17.55
CA GLU A 145 -0.84 10.63 17.82
C GLU A 145 -2.32 10.59 17.48
N ASP A 146 -3.03 11.71 17.65
CA ASP A 146 -4.39 11.87 17.16
C ASP A 146 -4.36 12.18 15.66
N CYS A 147 -4.19 11.12 14.86
CA CYS A 147 -4.01 11.23 13.41
C CYS A 147 -4.90 10.30 12.57
N LEU A 148 -5.76 9.47 13.18
CA LEU A 148 -6.57 8.45 12.47
C LEU A 148 -7.81 9.06 11.80
N PHE A 149 -7.54 9.77 10.71
CA PHE A 149 -8.52 10.45 9.85
C PHE A 149 -8.51 9.89 8.43
N LEU A 150 -9.65 10.03 7.75
CA LEU A 150 -9.83 9.72 6.34
C LEU A 150 -10.50 10.87 5.59
N ASN A 151 -10.43 10.80 4.27
CA ASN A 151 -10.96 11.77 3.34
C ASN A 151 -11.77 11.05 2.27
N VAL A 152 -12.84 11.66 1.80
CA VAL A 152 -13.71 11.16 0.73
C VAL A 152 -13.83 12.21 -0.36
N VAL A 153 -13.66 11.80 -1.62
CA VAL A 153 -13.90 12.61 -2.80
C VAL A 153 -14.91 11.88 -3.68
N ALA A 154 -16.06 12.49 -3.95
CA ALA A 154 -17.15 11.86 -4.67
C ALA A 154 -17.76 12.79 -5.74
N PRO A 155 -18.28 12.25 -6.85
CA PRO A 155 -19.13 13.02 -7.75
C PRO A 155 -20.35 13.62 -7.03
N ALA A 156 -20.80 14.81 -7.44
CA ALA A 156 -21.90 15.51 -6.78
C ALA A 156 -23.20 14.67 -6.69
N ASN A 157 -23.46 13.87 -7.72
CA ASN A 157 -24.64 13.00 -7.83
C ASN A 157 -24.26 11.51 -7.68
N ALA A 158 -23.23 11.20 -6.87
CA ALA A 158 -22.79 9.82 -6.68
C ALA A 158 -23.94 8.95 -6.14
N THR A 159 -24.19 7.82 -6.80
CA THR A 159 -25.18 6.84 -6.36
C THR A 159 -24.67 5.45 -6.70
N LYS A 160 -24.42 4.65 -5.66
CA LYS A 160 -23.92 3.27 -5.77
C LYS A 160 -22.71 3.13 -6.70
N LEU A 161 -21.76 4.06 -6.60
CA LEU A 161 -20.53 4.03 -7.40
C LEU A 161 -19.47 3.11 -6.78
N PRO A 162 -18.66 2.40 -7.59
CA PRO A 162 -17.45 1.74 -7.10
C PRO A 162 -16.57 2.68 -6.27
N VAL A 163 -15.82 2.13 -5.33
CA VAL A 163 -14.99 2.89 -4.38
C VAL A 163 -13.54 2.45 -4.55
N MET A 164 -12.64 3.41 -4.73
CA MET A 164 -11.20 3.20 -4.61
C MET A 164 -10.74 3.74 -3.26
N VAL A 165 -10.08 2.90 -2.46
CA VAL A 165 -9.47 3.29 -1.18
C VAL A 165 -7.95 3.30 -1.34
N TRP A 166 -7.36 4.48 -1.30
CA TRP A 166 -5.92 4.72 -1.41
C TRP A 166 -5.21 4.56 -0.07
N ILE A 167 -4.21 3.67 -0.04
CA ILE A 167 -3.28 3.43 1.06
C ILE A 167 -1.94 4.03 0.66
N HIS A 168 -1.50 5.07 1.39
CA HIS A 168 -0.25 5.77 1.05
C HIS A 168 0.99 4.89 1.28
N GLY A 169 2.06 5.19 0.55
CA GLY A 169 3.38 4.60 0.71
C GLY A 169 4.20 5.25 1.83
N GLY A 170 5.53 5.14 1.73
CA GLY A 170 6.48 5.76 2.67
C GLY A 170 7.09 4.78 3.68
N GLY A 171 7.29 3.52 3.28
CA GLY A 171 8.08 2.54 4.04
C GLY A 171 7.56 2.23 5.45
N TYR A 172 6.27 2.46 5.71
CA TYR A 172 5.62 2.31 7.02
C TYR A 172 6.09 3.31 8.10
N GLY A 173 6.94 4.28 7.74
CA GLY A 173 7.45 5.31 8.64
C GLY A 173 7.21 6.75 8.18
N TYR A 174 6.67 6.96 6.99
CA TYR A 174 6.37 8.25 6.38
C TYR A 174 5.10 8.20 5.53
N GLY A 175 4.49 9.36 5.28
CA GLY A 175 3.33 9.55 4.42
C GLY A 175 2.05 9.87 5.19
N ASP A 176 1.01 10.21 4.43
CA ASP A 176 -0.31 10.52 4.95
C ASP A 176 -1.39 10.46 3.84
N GLY A 177 -2.65 10.45 4.25
CA GLY A 177 -3.82 10.38 3.37
C GLY A 177 -4.14 11.67 2.59
N SER A 178 -3.41 12.77 2.81
CA SER A 178 -3.50 13.98 1.98
C SER A 178 -2.46 14.03 0.85
N SER A 179 -1.52 13.08 0.84
CA SER A 179 -0.39 13.05 -0.10
C SER A 179 -0.76 12.96 -1.59
N GLN A 180 -1.96 12.49 -1.93
CA GLN A 180 -2.44 12.37 -3.32
C GLN A 180 -3.78 13.06 -3.52
N ASP A 181 -3.86 13.88 -4.57
CA ASP A 181 -5.13 14.42 -5.05
C ASP A 181 -5.79 13.43 -6.01
N LEU A 182 -6.94 12.89 -5.60
CA LEU A 182 -7.69 11.89 -6.36
C LEU A 182 -8.55 12.49 -7.48
N THR A 183 -8.65 13.82 -7.55
CA THR A 183 -9.56 14.57 -8.42
C THR A 183 -9.34 14.28 -9.90
N GLN A 184 -8.10 14.38 -10.37
CA GLN A 184 -7.79 14.22 -11.79
C GLN A 184 -8.09 12.79 -12.26
N LEU A 185 -7.74 11.78 -11.44
CA LEU A 185 -8.01 10.39 -11.74
C LEU A 185 -9.52 10.11 -11.85
N ILE A 186 -10.34 10.68 -10.96
CA ILE A 186 -11.81 10.57 -11.02
C ILE A 186 -12.36 11.26 -12.28
N ASN A 187 -11.88 12.46 -12.60
CA ASN A 187 -12.33 13.25 -13.74
C ASN A 187 -11.99 12.60 -15.08
N ASP A 188 -10.76 12.12 -15.24
CA ASP A 188 -10.33 11.44 -16.47
C ASP A 188 -11.10 10.15 -16.72
N ASN A 189 -11.70 9.58 -15.68
CA ASN A 189 -12.58 8.41 -15.76
C ASN A 189 -14.06 8.77 -15.79
N GLY A 190 -14.41 10.03 -16.07
CA GLY A 190 -15.81 10.43 -16.25
C GLY A 190 -16.62 10.35 -14.96
N LYS A 191 -15.99 10.50 -13.80
CA LYS A 191 -16.64 10.55 -12.48
C LYS A 191 -17.42 9.27 -12.14
N THR A 192 -16.88 8.10 -12.50
CA THR A 192 -17.55 6.80 -12.36
C THR A 192 -17.23 6.05 -11.07
N PHE A 193 -16.42 6.60 -10.17
CA PHE A 193 -16.09 6.00 -8.88
C PHE A 193 -15.81 7.07 -7.82
N ILE A 194 -15.80 6.66 -6.55
CA ILE A 194 -15.47 7.48 -5.37
C ILE A 194 -14.04 7.19 -4.93
N GLY A 195 -13.30 8.23 -4.53
CA GLY A 195 -11.99 8.10 -3.91
C GLY A 195 -12.06 8.24 -2.40
N VAL A 196 -11.34 7.37 -1.68
CA VAL A 196 -11.10 7.48 -0.23
C VAL A 196 -9.61 7.43 0.01
N SER A 197 -9.08 8.24 0.90
CA SER A 197 -7.69 8.17 1.37
C SER A 197 -7.66 8.33 2.89
N PHE A 198 -6.65 7.80 3.57
CA PHE A 198 -6.63 7.81 5.03
C PHE A 198 -5.21 7.74 5.60
N ASN A 199 -5.07 8.14 6.86
CA ASN A 199 -3.84 8.01 7.65
C ASN A 199 -3.86 6.71 8.44
N TYR A 200 -2.71 6.08 8.66
CA TYR A 200 -2.52 4.99 9.62
C TYR A 200 -1.25 5.23 10.46
N ARG A 201 -1.14 4.64 11.67
CA ARG A 201 0.05 4.84 12.52
C ARG A 201 1.32 4.35 11.82
N LEU A 202 2.41 5.12 11.97
CA LEU A 202 3.71 4.91 11.33
C LEU A 202 4.83 4.71 12.35
N GLY A 203 6.00 4.25 11.88
CA GLY A 203 7.21 4.12 12.70
C GLY A 203 6.97 3.27 13.95
N ALA A 204 7.60 3.65 15.07
CA ALA A 204 7.39 2.94 16.33
C ALA A 204 5.93 3.02 16.85
N PHE A 205 5.14 4.02 16.45
CA PHE A 205 3.73 4.10 16.88
C PHE A 205 2.86 3.04 16.21
N GLY A 206 3.18 2.66 14.97
CA GLY A 206 2.44 1.67 14.19
C GLY A 206 3.03 0.25 14.24
N TYR A 207 4.34 0.13 14.41
CA TYR A 207 5.10 -1.08 14.07
C TYR A 207 6.15 -1.48 15.11
N LEU A 208 6.00 -1.02 16.36
CA LEU A 208 6.83 -1.52 17.46
C LEU A 208 6.48 -2.99 17.73
N ALA A 209 7.49 -3.86 17.71
CA ALA A 209 7.29 -5.30 17.84
C ALA A 209 8.25 -5.93 18.86
N SER A 210 7.68 -6.68 19.80
CA SER A 210 8.38 -7.59 20.69
C SER A 210 7.35 -8.52 21.36
N GLN A 211 7.82 -9.54 22.09
CA GLN A 211 6.92 -10.34 22.92
C GLN A 211 6.17 -9.51 23.96
N GLU A 212 6.81 -8.47 24.53
CA GLU A 212 6.18 -7.62 25.53
C GLU A 212 5.09 -6.74 24.93
N VAL A 213 5.29 -6.22 23.71
CA VAL A 213 4.24 -5.46 23.00
C VAL A 213 3.06 -6.37 22.68
N LYS A 214 3.30 -7.58 22.18
CA LYS A 214 2.23 -8.58 21.90
C LYS A 214 1.42 -8.91 23.16
N ASN A 215 2.08 -9.05 24.31
CA ASN A 215 1.39 -9.38 25.57
C ASN A 215 0.53 -8.23 26.13
N ASN A 216 0.89 -6.97 25.86
CA ASN A 216 0.24 -5.80 26.43
C ASN A 216 -0.59 -4.99 25.41
N GLY A 217 -0.54 -5.34 24.12
CA GLY A 217 -1.09 -4.58 23.01
C GLY A 217 -1.02 -5.36 21.68
N VAL A 218 -0.59 -4.70 20.59
CA VAL A 218 -0.46 -5.28 19.24
C VAL A 218 0.82 -4.80 18.52
N VAL A 219 1.39 -5.67 17.70
CA VAL A 219 2.71 -5.47 17.01
C VAL A 219 2.61 -5.00 15.56
N ASN A 220 1.40 -4.89 15.01
CA ASN A 220 1.10 -4.38 13.65
C ASN A 220 -0.05 -3.36 13.72
N ALA A 221 0.04 -2.43 14.69
CA ALA A 221 -1.03 -1.47 14.97
C ALA A 221 -1.44 -0.65 13.73
N GLY A 222 -0.47 -0.29 12.89
CA GLY A 222 -0.71 0.40 11.61
C GLY A 222 -1.53 -0.41 10.61
N HIS A 223 -1.33 -1.73 10.50
CA HIS A 223 -2.18 -2.59 9.65
C HIS A 223 -3.58 -2.76 10.20
N LEU A 224 -3.73 -2.80 11.53
CA LEU A 224 -5.06 -2.83 12.14
C LEU A 224 -5.80 -1.51 11.94
N ASP A 225 -5.10 -0.37 11.92
CA ASP A 225 -5.68 0.94 11.55
C ASP A 225 -6.23 0.91 10.13
N GLN A 226 -5.45 0.37 9.18
CA GLN A 226 -5.90 0.19 7.81
C GLN A 226 -7.11 -0.75 7.73
N ALA A 227 -7.11 -1.87 8.45
CA ALA A 227 -8.24 -2.79 8.49
C ALA A 227 -9.52 -2.12 9.03
N LEU A 228 -9.41 -1.30 10.08
CA LEU A 228 -10.54 -0.54 10.61
C LEU A 228 -11.00 0.57 9.65
N ALA A 229 -10.10 1.24 8.93
CA ALA A 229 -10.46 2.20 7.90
C ALA A 229 -11.24 1.53 6.75
N LEU A 230 -10.81 0.34 6.30
CA LEU A 230 -11.54 -0.45 5.30
C LEU A 230 -12.92 -0.90 5.83
N ALA A 231 -12.99 -1.26 7.12
CA ALA A 231 -14.26 -1.56 7.79
C ALA A 231 -15.20 -0.36 7.82
N TRP A 232 -14.66 0.82 8.16
CA TRP A 232 -15.40 2.08 8.12
C TRP A 232 -15.96 2.34 6.72
N VAL A 233 -15.15 2.14 5.66
CA VAL A 233 -15.61 2.29 4.28
C VAL A 233 -16.76 1.32 3.99
N LYS A 234 -16.62 0.04 4.36
CA LYS A 234 -17.69 -0.95 4.20
C LYS A 234 -19.00 -0.54 4.88
N LEU A 235 -18.92 0.02 6.08
CA LEU A 235 -20.10 0.38 6.88
C LEU A 235 -20.73 1.72 6.51
N HIS A 236 -19.97 2.66 5.94
CA HIS A 236 -20.41 4.05 5.83
C HIS A 236 -20.33 4.66 4.43
N ILE A 237 -19.59 4.08 3.48
CA ILE A 237 -19.34 4.74 2.18
C ILE A 237 -20.61 4.91 1.34
N CYS A 238 -21.62 4.08 1.57
CA CYS A 238 -22.93 4.22 0.95
C CYS A 238 -23.56 5.60 1.20
N LYS A 239 -23.27 6.23 2.36
CA LYS A 239 -23.77 7.57 2.73
C LYS A 239 -23.13 8.69 1.91
N PHE A 240 -22.04 8.39 1.23
CA PHE A 240 -21.34 9.28 0.30
C PHE A 240 -21.65 8.93 -1.17
N GLY A 241 -22.60 8.01 -1.41
CA GLY A 241 -22.97 7.53 -2.75
C GLY A 241 -22.16 6.35 -3.26
N GLY A 242 -21.35 5.70 -2.41
CA GLY A 242 -20.53 4.53 -2.79
C GLY A 242 -21.27 3.19 -2.71
N ASP A 243 -20.73 2.18 -3.37
CA ASP A 243 -21.18 0.79 -3.27
C ASP A 243 -20.22 0.00 -2.36
N PRO A 244 -20.64 -0.37 -1.12
CA PRO A 244 -19.78 -1.12 -0.19
C PRO A 244 -19.44 -2.53 -0.69
N LEU A 245 -20.11 -3.02 -1.73
CA LEU A 245 -19.80 -4.31 -2.36
C LEU A 245 -18.74 -4.20 -3.48
N LYS A 246 -18.39 -2.98 -3.91
CA LYS A 246 -17.44 -2.72 -5.00
C LYS A 246 -16.26 -1.87 -4.55
N ILE A 247 -15.51 -2.37 -3.58
CA ILE A 247 -14.33 -1.69 -3.04
C ILE A 247 -13.06 -2.23 -3.71
N THR A 248 -12.25 -1.30 -4.22
CA THR A 248 -10.90 -1.53 -4.71
C THR A 248 -9.93 -0.89 -3.73
N ILE A 249 -9.06 -1.66 -3.08
CA ILE A 249 -7.93 -1.07 -2.34
C ILE A 249 -6.78 -0.83 -3.29
N ALA A 250 -6.15 0.33 -3.20
CA ALA A 250 -5.06 0.75 -4.06
C ALA A 250 -3.92 1.32 -3.22
N GLY A 251 -2.66 1.10 -3.61
CA GLY A 251 -1.55 1.70 -2.90
C GLY A 251 -0.24 1.64 -3.70
N GLN A 252 0.75 2.39 -3.23
CA GLN A 252 2.11 2.41 -3.79
C GLN A 252 3.16 2.12 -2.71
N SER A 253 4.25 1.42 -3.05
CA SER A 253 5.34 1.09 -2.11
C SER A 253 4.82 0.36 -0.87
N ALA A 254 5.04 0.88 0.34
CA ALA A 254 4.46 0.35 1.58
C ALA A 254 2.93 0.29 1.56
N GLY A 255 2.25 1.16 0.81
CA GLY A 255 0.81 1.08 0.58
C GLY A 255 0.43 -0.09 -0.32
N ALA A 256 1.24 -0.39 -1.34
CA ALA A 256 1.08 -1.61 -2.15
C ALA A 256 1.48 -2.88 -1.36
N GLY A 257 2.46 -2.77 -0.48
CA GLY A 257 2.79 -3.81 0.51
C GLY A 257 1.63 -4.05 1.47
N SER A 258 0.93 -2.99 1.88
CA SER A 258 -0.30 -3.07 2.68
C SER A 258 -1.45 -3.74 1.89
N VAL A 259 -1.61 -3.43 0.59
CA VAL A 259 -2.54 -4.16 -0.29
C VAL A 259 -2.21 -5.66 -0.33
N MET A 260 -0.92 -6.00 -0.44
CA MET A 260 -0.45 -7.39 -0.36
C MET A 260 -0.75 -8.01 1.00
N HIS A 261 -0.48 -7.33 2.12
CA HIS A 261 -0.79 -7.85 3.47
C HIS A 261 -2.29 -8.03 3.69
N HIS A 262 -3.14 -7.13 3.21
CA HIS A 262 -4.59 -7.31 3.25
C HIS A 262 -5.07 -8.45 2.35
N ALA A 263 -4.42 -8.68 1.20
CA ALA A 263 -4.64 -9.88 0.41
C ALA A 263 -4.23 -11.14 1.20
N LEU A 264 -3.20 -11.09 2.03
CA LEU A 264 -2.74 -12.24 2.82
C LEU A 264 -3.44 -12.38 4.18
N ALA A 265 -4.15 -11.36 4.65
CA ALA A 265 -4.68 -11.29 6.00
C ALA A 265 -5.51 -12.52 6.36
N VAL A 266 -5.28 -13.07 7.56
CA VAL A 266 -5.98 -14.24 8.10
C VAL A 266 -5.91 -15.44 7.13
N ASN A 267 -4.74 -15.68 6.52
CA ASN A 267 -4.51 -16.72 5.52
C ASN A 267 -5.50 -16.69 4.35
N GLY A 268 -5.89 -15.50 3.88
CA GLY A 268 -6.90 -15.38 2.81
C GLY A 268 -8.32 -15.76 3.24
N GLY A 269 -8.57 -15.91 4.54
CA GLY A 269 -9.85 -16.34 5.11
C GLY A 269 -10.93 -15.27 5.17
N LEU A 270 -10.61 -14.01 4.88
CA LEU A 270 -11.58 -12.91 4.85
C LEU A 270 -12.36 -12.84 3.52
N GLY A 271 -11.90 -13.52 2.47
CA GLY A 271 -12.55 -13.48 1.16
C GLY A 271 -12.67 -12.05 0.63
N SER A 272 -13.90 -11.58 0.37
CA SER A 272 -14.17 -10.21 -0.12
C SER A 272 -14.73 -9.26 0.96
N LEU A 273 -14.63 -9.66 2.23
CA LEU A 273 -15.28 -8.98 3.35
C LEU A 273 -14.80 -7.53 3.52
N LEU A 274 -13.50 -7.26 3.32
CA LEU A 274 -12.91 -5.92 3.36
C LEU A 274 -12.85 -5.24 1.99
N PHE A 275 -12.56 -5.99 0.92
CA PHE A 275 -12.42 -5.44 -0.43
C PHE A 275 -12.67 -6.51 -1.50
N ASP A 276 -13.05 -6.08 -2.71
CA ASP A 276 -13.27 -6.94 -3.87
C ASP A 276 -12.03 -7.00 -4.77
N LYS A 277 -11.34 -5.86 -4.95
CA LYS A 277 -10.21 -5.73 -5.87
C LYS A 277 -8.99 -5.11 -5.19
N GLY A 278 -7.79 -5.56 -5.56
CA GLY A 278 -6.54 -4.95 -5.16
C GLY A 278 -5.84 -4.27 -6.34
N LEU A 279 -5.24 -3.11 -6.11
CA LEU A 279 -4.37 -2.42 -7.04
C LEU A 279 -3.04 -2.10 -6.33
N ALA A 280 -1.96 -2.77 -6.71
CA ALA A 280 -0.66 -2.66 -6.03
C ALA A 280 0.42 -2.11 -6.97
N GLN A 281 0.87 -0.86 -6.74
CA GLN A 281 2.00 -0.26 -7.44
C GLN A 281 3.30 -0.48 -6.65
N SER A 282 4.23 -1.27 -7.18
CA SER A 282 5.51 -1.54 -6.53
C SER A 282 5.32 -2.10 -5.12
N PRO A 283 4.73 -3.31 -4.94
CA PRO A 283 4.47 -3.87 -3.63
C PRO A 283 5.76 -4.02 -2.82
N TYR A 284 5.94 -3.15 -1.81
CA TYR A 284 7.13 -3.13 -0.97
C TYR A 284 7.13 -4.33 -0.02
N LEU A 285 8.08 -5.25 -0.23
CA LEU A 285 8.32 -6.40 0.63
C LEU A 285 9.66 -6.23 1.38
N PRO A 286 9.64 -5.63 2.58
CA PRO A 286 10.83 -5.54 3.40
C PRO A 286 11.16 -6.88 4.08
N TYR A 287 12.22 -6.81 4.91
CA TYR A 287 12.36 -7.55 6.18
C TYR A 287 10.98 -7.97 6.76
N GLN A 288 10.56 -9.20 7.00
CA GLN A 288 9.30 -9.57 7.69
C GLN A 288 9.45 -10.72 8.73
N PRO A 289 10.22 -10.47 9.81
CA PRO A 289 10.46 -11.45 10.87
C PRO A 289 9.19 -11.79 11.64
N ASN A 290 9.25 -12.81 12.50
CA ASN A 290 8.23 -12.96 13.54
C ASN A 290 8.38 -11.82 14.55
N PHE A 291 7.27 -11.40 15.16
CA PHE A 291 7.24 -10.28 16.10
C PHE A 291 8.21 -10.39 17.29
N ASN A 292 8.61 -11.62 17.65
CA ASN A 292 9.50 -11.93 18.77
C ASN A 292 10.90 -12.42 18.34
N ASP A 293 11.24 -12.34 17.04
CA ASP A 293 12.60 -12.63 16.59
C ASP A 293 13.59 -11.58 17.14
N ALA A 294 14.89 -11.88 17.02
CA ALA A 294 15.96 -11.07 17.60
C ALA A 294 15.99 -9.62 17.08
N ILE A 295 15.75 -9.41 15.78
CA ILE A 295 15.80 -8.08 15.15
C ILE A 295 14.71 -7.15 15.72
N PRO A 296 13.40 -7.46 15.61
CA PRO A 296 12.36 -6.58 16.18
C PRO A 296 12.53 -6.40 17.69
N THR A 297 12.89 -7.46 18.41
CA THR A 297 13.16 -7.39 19.85
C THR A 297 14.31 -6.43 20.19
N SER A 298 15.40 -6.44 19.42
CA SER A 298 16.52 -5.51 19.61
C SER A 298 16.13 -4.05 19.34
N LYS A 299 15.29 -3.82 18.31
CA LYS A 299 14.77 -2.49 17.98
C LYS A 299 13.81 -1.97 19.05
N TYR A 300 13.01 -2.84 19.66
CA TYR A 300 12.16 -2.50 20.82
C TYR A 300 12.99 -2.02 22.02
N TYR A 301 14.09 -2.70 22.36
CA TYR A 301 14.94 -2.27 23.47
C TYR A 301 15.78 -1.04 23.13
N ALA A 302 16.23 -0.89 21.88
CA ALA A 302 16.90 0.34 21.42
C ALA A 302 15.94 1.55 21.50
N PHE A 303 14.68 1.35 21.12
CA PHE A 303 13.63 2.36 21.25
C PHE A 303 13.37 2.73 22.72
N SER A 304 13.25 1.74 23.59
CA SER A 304 13.14 1.96 25.04
C SER A 304 14.31 2.79 25.58
N ALA A 305 15.54 2.40 25.27
CA ALA A 305 16.73 3.12 25.71
C ALA A 305 16.75 4.56 25.20
N ALA A 306 16.43 4.78 23.91
CA ALA A 306 16.37 6.10 23.31
C ALA A 306 15.27 6.99 23.90
N ALA A 307 14.15 6.40 24.34
CA ALA A 307 13.08 7.10 25.06
C ALA A 307 13.41 7.35 26.55
N GLY A 308 14.55 6.85 27.06
CA GLY A 308 14.92 6.92 28.47
C GLY A 308 14.06 6.02 29.36
N CYS A 309 13.72 4.83 28.87
CA CYS A 309 13.05 3.75 29.59
C CYS A 309 14.02 2.60 29.91
N PRO A 310 13.69 1.72 30.88
CA PRO A 310 14.57 0.62 31.26
C PRO A 310 14.66 -0.45 30.16
N SER A 311 15.67 -1.31 30.24
CA SER A 311 15.85 -2.46 29.34
C SER A 311 15.24 -3.77 29.87
N SER A 312 14.62 -3.74 31.04
CA SER A 312 13.94 -4.88 31.66
C SER A 312 12.87 -4.42 32.67
N GLY A 313 11.98 -5.33 33.06
CA GLY A 313 10.91 -5.03 34.01
C GLY A 313 9.77 -4.25 33.37
N SER A 314 9.55 -3.01 33.78
CA SER A 314 8.40 -2.18 33.41
C SER A 314 8.63 -1.37 32.13
N VAL A 315 9.14 -2.01 31.07
CA VAL A 315 9.53 -1.33 29.83
C VAL A 315 8.30 -0.78 29.10
N PHE A 316 7.30 -1.63 28.83
CA PHE A 316 6.10 -1.22 28.11
C PHE A 316 5.32 -0.12 28.83
N SER A 317 5.14 -0.24 30.15
CA SER A 317 4.44 0.79 30.93
C SER A 317 5.22 2.11 31.01
N CYS A 318 6.55 2.06 31.06
CA CYS A 318 7.38 3.26 30.93
C CYS A 318 7.15 3.94 29.58
N LEU A 319 7.20 3.18 28.49
CA LEU A 319 6.98 3.69 27.13
C LEU A 319 5.59 4.34 26.98
N VAL A 320 4.54 3.71 27.52
CA VAL A 320 3.18 4.28 27.54
C VAL A 320 3.14 5.62 28.29
N GLY A 321 3.99 5.81 29.31
CA GLY A 321 4.06 7.04 30.10
C GLY A 321 4.89 8.19 29.49
N LYS A 322 5.61 7.96 28.37
CA LYS A 322 6.46 8.99 27.76
C LYS A 322 5.67 10.05 26.98
N SER A 323 6.26 11.22 26.75
CA SER A 323 5.65 12.19 25.84
C SER A 323 5.69 11.67 24.39
N ALA A 324 4.77 12.12 23.55
CA ALA A 324 4.77 11.72 22.15
C ALA A 324 6.04 12.20 21.42
N ALA A 325 6.55 13.38 21.77
CA ALA A 325 7.80 13.92 21.24
C ALA A 325 9.03 13.06 21.61
N ASP A 326 9.12 12.56 22.84
CA ASP A 326 10.21 11.65 23.24
C ASP A 326 10.17 10.35 22.43
N LEU A 327 8.95 9.81 22.22
CA LEU A 327 8.75 8.60 21.43
C LEU A 327 9.05 8.83 19.94
N GLU A 328 8.69 9.98 19.37
CA GLU A 328 9.04 10.35 18.00
C GLU A 328 10.56 10.42 17.82
N LEU A 329 11.27 11.12 18.72
CA LEU A 329 12.73 11.23 18.69
C LEU A 329 13.40 9.86 18.88
N ALA A 330 12.86 9.00 19.74
CA ALA A 330 13.34 7.63 19.88
C ALA A 330 13.12 6.81 18.60
N SER A 331 11.97 6.95 17.93
CA SER A 331 11.67 6.28 16.65
C SER A 331 12.65 6.71 15.56
N LEU A 332 12.90 8.02 15.48
CA LEU A 332 13.87 8.63 14.57
C LEU A 332 15.28 8.08 14.83
N SER A 333 15.74 8.06 16.10
CA SER A 333 17.07 7.59 16.49
C SER A 333 17.32 6.12 16.12
N VAL A 334 16.34 5.25 16.37
CA VAL A 334 16.43 3.83 15.99
C VAL A 334 16.48 3.65 14.47
N THR A 335 15.74 4.47 13.72
CA THR A 335 15.76 4.46 12.25
C THR A 335 17.08 4.99 11.71
N ALA A 336 17.59 6.10 12.23
CA ALA A 336 18.88 6.68 11.82
C ALA A 336 20.05 5.70 11.99
N SER A 337 19.94 4.78 12.96
CA SER A 337 20.91 3.71 13.23
C SER A 337 20.74 2.46 12.35
N SER A 338 19.74 2.41 11.47
CA SER A 338 19.55 1.32 10.50
C SER A 338 20.44 1.50 9.26
N THR A 339 20.60 0.43 8.48
CA THR A 339 21.22 0.48 7.15
C THR A 339 20.59 1.57 6.28
N GLN A 340 21.40 2.29 5.50
CA GLN A 340 20.91 3.30 4.56
C GLN A 340 19.76 2.75 3.71
N GLY A 341 18.68 3.51 3.57
CA GLY A 341 17.45 3.12 2.85
C GLY A 341 16.48 2.26 3.68
N ALA A 342 16.89 1.74 4.84
CA ALA A 342 16.05 0.95 5.72
C ALA A 342 15.31 1.80 6.76
N TRP A 343 14.26 1.19 7.32
CA TRP A 343 13.43 1.75 8.38
C TRP A 343 13.79 1.13 9.73
N GLY A 344 13.43 1.76 10.84
CA GLY A 344 13.62 1.17 12.18
C GLY A 344 12.52 0.17 12.56
N PHE A 345 11.32 0.36 12.02
CA PHE A 345 10.10 -0.37 12.35
C PHE A 345 9.29 -0.63 11.09
N TRP A 346 8.77 -1.84 10.95
CA TRP A 346 8.07 -2.32 9.77
C TRP A 346 7.20 -3.54 10.17
N PRO A 347 6.35 -4.06 9.27
CA PRO A 347 5.40 -5.13 9.61
C PRO A 347 6.11 -6.43 10.01
N VAL A 348 5.52 -7.15 10.96
CA VAL A 348 6.00 -8.46 11.44
C VAL A 348 4.96 -9.55 11.26
N THR A 349 5.37 -10.80 11.20
CA THR A 349 4.44 -11.93 11.29
C THR A 349 3.97 -12.06 12.73
N ASP A 350 2.66 -11.89 12.97
CA ASP A 350 2.06 -11.86 14.30
C ASP A 350 1.25 -13.11 14.64
N GLY A 351 1.01 -14.01 13.67
CA GLY A 351 0.23 -15.23 13.87
C GLY A 351 -1.28 -15.01 13.95
N VAL A 352 -1.78 -13.79 13.73
CA VAL A 352 -3.20 -13.44 13.79
C VAL A 352 -3.68 -12.76 12.52
N TYR A 353 -3.25 -11.51 12.29
CA TYR A 353 -3.62 -10.78 11.08
C TYR A 353 -2.68 -11.14 9.94
N ILE A 354 -1.36 -11.07 10.20
CA ILE A 354 -0.31 -11.51 9.29
C ILE A 354 0.22 -12.83 9.84
N GLN A 355 -0.37 -13.94 9.40
CA GLN A 355 -0.11 -15.26 9.98
C GLN A 355 1.13 -15.94 9.42
N ASN A 356 1.51 -15.60 8.19
CA ASN A 356 2.65 -16.17 7.50
C ASN A 356 3.41 -15.09 6.73
N ARG A 357 4.66 -15.41 6.37
CA ARG A 357 5.47 -14.56 5.50
C ARG A 357 4.87 -14.51 4.08
N PRO A 358 4.90 -13.36 3.40
CA PRO A 358 4.36 -13.22 2.06
C PRO A 358 4.94 -14.21 1.05
N THR A 359 6.25 -14.46 1.08
CA THR A 359 6.93 -15.40 0.17
C THR A 359 6.36 -16.82 0.27
N ALA A 360 6.07 -17.29 1.48
CA ALA A 360 5.47 -18.60 1.73
C ALA A 360 3.98 -18.63 1.36
N GLN A 361 3.22 -17.63 1.81
CA GLN A 361 1.77 -17.65 1.65
C GLN A 361 1.31 -17.37 0.21
N LEU A 362 2.00 -16.49 -0.52
CA LEU A 362 1.73 -16.28 -1.95
C LEU A 362 1.95 -17.55 -2.76
N THR A 363 2.93 -18.37 -2.38
CA THR A 363 3.16 -19.68 -2.98
C THR A 363 2.02 -20.66 -2.67
N ALA A 364 1.44 -20.57 -1.47
CA ALA A 364 0.24 -21.32 -1.09
C ALA A 364 -1.05 -20.78 -1.74
N LYS A 365 -0.98 -19.65 -2.43
CA LYS A 365 -2.10 -19.02 -3.17
C LYS A 365 -3.29 -18.68 -2.25
N MET A 366 -3.04 -18.48 -0.96
CA MET A 366 -4.07 -18.12 0.01
C MET A 366 -4.21 -16.61 0.07
N VAL A 367 -5.15 -16.07 -0.71
CA VAL A 367 -5.38 -14.63 -0.84
C VAL A 367 -6.86 -14.26 -0.66
N ASN A 368 -7.15 -13.11 -0.06
CA ASN A 368 -8.42 -12.37 -0.06
C ASN A 368 -8.62 -11.65 -1.39
N GLY A 369 -9.79 -11.05 -1.63
CA GLY A 369 -10.13 -10.33 -2.85
C GLY A 369 -10.28 -11.23 -4.08
N ASN A 370 -10.97 -10.75 -5.11
CA ASN A 370 -11.27 -11.52 -6.32
C ASN A 370 -10.36 -11.15 -7.48
N LYS A 371 -9.96 -9.87 -7.58
CA LYS A 371 -9.17 -9.39 -8.71
C LYS A 371 -7.99 -8.54 -8.27
N LEU A 372 -6.89 -8.61 -9.02
CA LEU A 372 -5.68 -7.85 -8.73
C LEU A 372 -5.14 -7.18 -10.00
N LEU A 373 -4.85 -5.88 -9.94
CA LEU A 373 -3.93 -5.23 -10.87
C LEU A 373 -2.65 -4.91 -10.09
N VAL A 374 -1.51 -5.42 -10.54
CA VAL A 374 -0.23 -5.19 -9.88
C VAL A 374 0.78 -4.67 -10.90
N GLY A 375 1.69 -3.80 -10.48
CA GLY A 375 2.79 -3.41 -11.34
C GLY A 375 3.99 -2.93 -10.56
N TYR A 376 5.02 -2.57 -11.29
CA TYR A 376 6.27 -2.03 -10.75
C TYR A 376 6.91 -1.11 -11.79
N ASN A 377 7.79 -0.23 -11.33
CA ASN A 377 8.56 0.67 -12.16
C ASN A 377 9.84 -0.02 -12.65
N ALA A 378 10.35 0.33 -13.83
CA ALA A 378 11.56 -0.30 -14.36
C ALA A 378 12.82 -0.04 -13.51
N GLN A 379 12.85 1.04 -12.70
CA GLN A 379 13.99 1.48 -11.87
C GLN A 379 13.66 1.59 -10.38
N GLU A 380 13.16 0.51 -9.77
CA GLU A 380 12.80 0.54 -8.35
C GLU A 380 13.99 0.77 -7.42
N GLY A 381 15.14 0.14 -7.69
CA GLY A 381 16.15 -0.05 -6.66
C GLY A 381 17.05 1.15 -6.39
N GLN A 382 17.21 2.06 -7.35
CA GLN A 382 18.33 2.98 -7.32
C GLN A 382 18.33 3.95 -6.13
N ILE A 383 17.17 4.41 -5.67
CA ILE A 383 17.07 5.34 -4.53
C ILE A 383 17.35 4.65 -3.17
N PHE A 384 17.41 3.32 -3.14
CA PHE A 384 17.60 2.52 -1.93
C PHE A 384 19.00 1.94 -1.80
N VAL A 385 19.79 1.99 -2.88
CA VAL A 385 21.13 1.44 -2.94
C VAL A 385 22.16 2.57 -2.81
N PRO A 386 23.14 2.44 -1.89
CA PRO A 386 24.20 3.42 -1.72
C PRO A 386 24.93 3.78 -3.02
N GLY A 387 25.52 4.98 -3.04
CA GLY A 387 26.27 5.49 -4.18
C GLY A 387 27.57 4.74 -4.45
N PRO A 388 28.28 5.08 -5.54
CA PRO A 388 29.57 4.47 -5.88
C PRO A 388 30.64 4.66 -4.80
N GLU A 389 30.49 5.66 -3.93
CA GLU A 389 31.35 5.89 -2.76
C GLU A 389 31.25 4.79 -1.70
N VAL A 390 30.19 3.97 -1.74
CA VAL A 390 30.01 2.81 -0.85
C VAL A 390 30.11 1.49 -1.61
N ILE A 391 29.58 1.41 -2.85
CA ILE A 391 29.55 0.18 -3.64
C ILE A 391 30.33 0.39 -4.95
N GLU A 392 31.62 0.09 -4.92
CA GLU A 392 32.51 0.13 -6.08
C GLU A 392 32.87 -1.28 -6.57
N THR A 393 33.26 -2.16 -5.65
CA THR A 393 33.75 -3.51 -5.93
C THR A 393 32.70 -4.59 -5.66
N GLN A 394 32.94 -5.81 -6.16
CA GLN A 394 32.05 -6.94 -5.87
C GLN A 394 32.05 -7.29 -4.37
N ALA A 395 33.17 -7.05 -3.67
CA ALA A 395 33.26 -7.26 -2.23
C ALA A 395 32.35 -6.28 -1.48
N ASP A 396 32.33 -5.01 -1.90
CA ASP A 396 31.44 -3.99 -1.31
C ASP A 396 29.97 -4.36 -1.54
N LEU A 397 29.62 -4.81 -2.74
CA LEU A 397 28.27 -5.28 -3.04
C LEU A 397 27.88 -6.47 -2.15
N LEU A 398 28.74 -7.47 -1.99
CA LEU A 398 28.49 -8.61 -1.10
C LEU A 398 28.31 -8.18 0.35
N ALA A 399 29.12 -7.23 0.84
CA ALA A 399 29.00 -6.70 2.18
C ALA A 399 27.66 -5.98 2.38
N TRP A 400 27.25 -5.15 1.42
CA TRP A 400 25.94 -4.49 1.43
C TRP A 400 24.79 -5.50 1.36
N MET A 401 24.87 -6.51 0.49
CA MET A 401 23.85 -7.56 0.37
C MET A 401 23.70 -8.34 1.69
N ALA A 402 24.78 -8.60 2.41
CA ALA A 402 24.73 -9.29 3.70
C ALA A 402 23.98 -8.47 4.78
N LEU A 403 23.95 -7.13 4.67
CA LEU A 403 23.16 -6.27 5.56
C LEU A 403 21.66 -6.33 5.24
N TRP A 404 21.30 -6.39 3.96
CA TRP A 404 19.90 -6.40 3.50
C TRP A 404 19.28 -7.80 3.51
N PHE A 405 20.12 -8.83 3.42
CA PHE A 405 19.71 -10.23 3.43
C PHE A 405 20.43 -11.00 4.54
N PRO A 406 20.20 -10.64 5.82
CA PRO A 406 21.00 -11.13 6.96
C PRO A 406 20.88 -12.65 7.19
N ASN A 407 19.86 -13.29 6.63
CA ASN A 407 19.63 -14.73 6.75
C ASN A 407 20.21 -15.55 5.59
N LEU A 408 20.81 -14.92 4.58
CA LEU A 408 21.45 -15.63 3.49
C LEU A 408 22.89 -16.00 3.81
N THR A 409 23.26 -17.23 3.48
CA THR A 409 24.66 -17.68 3.51
C THR A 409 25.46 -17.03 2.38
N SER A 410 26.79 -16.97 2.54
CA SER A 410 27.68 -16.49 1.48
C SER A 410 27.50 -17.25 0.16
N ALA A 411 27.20 -18.55 0.21
CA ALA A 411 26.92 -19.34 -1.00
C ALA A 411 25.65 -18.86 -1.71
N GLN A 412 24.57 -18.58 -0.98
CA GLN A 412 23.33 -18.07 -1.55
C GLN A 412 23.49 -16.64 -2.11
N LEU A 413 24.24 -15.78 -1.41
CA LEU A 413 24.56 -14.43 -1.91
C LEU A 413 25.34 -14.50 -3.24
N ASN A 414 26.32 -15.41 -3.34
CA ASN A 414 27.05 -15.64 -4.59
C ASN A 414 26.14 -16.20 -5.71
N SER A 415 25.15 -17.02 -5.39
CA SER A 415 24.16 -17.49 -6.37
C SER A 415 23.27 -16.35 -6.90
N ILE A 416 22.91 -15.36 -6.05
CA ILE A 416 22.21 -14.14 -6.50
C ILE A 416 23.08 -13.34 -7.46
N LEU A 417 24.38 -13.21 -7.16
CA LEU A 417 25.33 -12.59 -8.08
C LEU A 417 25.39 -13.36 -9.42
N ALA A 418 25.40 -14.69 -9.41
CA ALA A 418 25.50 -15.49 -10.63
C ALA A 418 24.33 -15.25 -11.60
N ILE A 419 23.09 -15.12 -11.10
CA ILE A 419 21.92 -14.82 -11.93
C ILE A 419 21.79 -13.33 -12.33
N ASN A 420 22.66 -12.47 -11.78
CA ASN A 420 22.79 -11.05 -12.13
C ASN A 420 24.22 -10.79 -12.64
N PRO A 421 24.61 -11.25 -13.84
CA PRO A 421 26.01 -11.25 -14.25
C PRO A 421 26.57 -9.84 -14.50
N ASN A 422 27.86 -9.66 -14.22
CA ASN A 422 28.60 -8.40 -14.38
C ASN A 422 29.17 -8.20 -15.81
N SER A 423 28.93 -9.11 -16.74
CA SER A 423 29.67 -9.22 -18.02
C SER A 423 29.33 -8.15 -19.07
N ALA A 424 28.34 -7.30 -18.81
CA ALA A 424 27.86 -6.32 -19.79
C ALA A 424 27.59 -4.92 -19.19
N LEU A 425 28.15 -4.60 -18.01
CA LEU A 425 27.93 -3.30 -17.39
C LEU A 425 28.57 -2.17 -18.21
N SER A 426 27.76 -1.18 -18.61
CA SER A 426 28.25 0.00 -19.34
C SER A 426 29.26 0.81 -18.51
N SER A 427 30.31 1.33 -19.17
CA SER A 427 31.22 2.30 -18.55
C SER A 427 30.48 3.62 -18.25
N ALA A 428 30.99 4.44 -17.33
CA ALA A 428 30.42 5.75 -17.02
C ALA A 428 30.30 6.69 -18.25
N SER A 429 31.05 6.39 -19.33
CA SER A 429 31.10 7.09 -20.62
C SER A 429 30.22 6.48 -21.72
N GLY A 430 29.58 5.33 -21.48
CA GLY A 430 28.67 4.70 -22.43
C GLY A 430 27.30 5.39 -22.51
N PRO A 431 26.48 5.10 -23.53
CA PRO A 431 25.09 5.55 -23.58
C PRO A 431 24.34 5.08 -22.33
N ARG A 432 23.79 6.04 -21.58
CA ARG A 432 23.06 5.82 -20.33
C ARG A 432 21.57 5.71 -20.63
N PHE A 433 21.15 4.54 -21.05
CA PHE A 433 19.73 4.21 -21.15
C PHE A 433 19.50 3.08 -20.17
N GLU A 434 18.36 3.05 -19.49
CA GLU A 434 17.89 1.78 -18.97
C GLU A 434 17.35 0.97 -20.14
N THR A 435 16.84 -0.23 -19.89
CA THR A 435 15.81 -0.83 -20.74
C THR A 435 14.89 0.31 -21.15
N ASP A 436 14.99 0.77 -22.40
CA ASP A 436 14.21 1.90 -22.91
C ASP A 436 12.74 1.48 -23.03
N GLY A 437 12.36 0.33 -22.46
CA GLY A 437 11.11 -0.41 -22.57
C GLY A 437 10.74 -0.78 -24.00
N LEU A 438 11.64 -0.60 -24.97
CA LEU A 438 11.42 -0.80 -26.41
C LEU A 438 12.37 -1.85 -27.01
N ASN A 439 13.65 -1.85 -26.58
CA ASN A 439 14.78 -2.60 -27.13
C ASN A 439 15.45 -3.49 -26.06
N THR A 440 14.75 -4.52 -25.60
CA THR A 440 15.25 -5.42 -24.53
C THR A 440 16.38 -6.38 -24.94
N GLY A 441 16.70 -6.45 -26.24
CA GLY A 441 17.76 -7.30 -26.78
C GLY A 441 19.19 -6.76 -26.60
N GLY A 442 19.36 -5.47 -26.33
CA GLY A 442 20.67 -4.82 -26.14
C GLY A 442 20.85 -4.14 -24.78
N PHE A 443 19.79 -3.51 -24.27
CA PHE A 443 19.78 -2.80 -22.98
C PHE A 443 18.68 -3.37 -22.08
N ASN A 444 19.03 -3.79 -20.87
CA ASN A 444 18.13 -4.43 -19.92
C ASN A 444 18.61 -4.21 -18.48
N ALA A 445 17.77 -4.61 -17.52
CA ALA A 445 17.96 -4.30 -16.11
C ALA A 445 19.26 -4.85 -15.48
N ILE A 446 19.91 -5.84 -16.12
CA ILE A 446 21.17 -6.41 -15.64
C ILE A 446 22.42 -5.78 -16.25
N ASN A 447 22.31 -4.94 -17.29
CA ASN A 447 23.48 -4.47 -18.04
C ASN A 447 23.68 -2.95 -18.10
N THR A 448 22.62 -2.13 -18.14
CA THR A 448 22.80 -0.68 -18.28
C THR A 448 21.73 0.08 -17.54
N SER A 449 22.08 1.28 -17.08
CA SER A 449 21.18 2.19 -16.40
C SER A 449 21.65 3.63 -16.51
N PRO A 450 20.74 4.61 -16.52
CA PRO A 450 21.08 5.99 -16.23
C PRO A 450 21.33 6.20 -14.73
N ALA A 451 20.84 5.29 -13.88
CA ALA A 451 20.77 5.35 -12.42
C ALA A 451 22.09 5.00 -11.72
N GLY A 452 22.83 4.07 -12.30
CA GLY A 452 24.08 3.53 -11.76
C GLY A 452 24.89 2.82 -12.84
N VAL A 453 26.17 2.57 -12.53
CA VAL A 453 27.06 1.74 -13.35
C VAL A 453 27.78 0.76 -12.44
N GLY A 454 28.38 -0.28 -13.00
CA GLY A 454 29.17 -1.21 -12.21
C GLY A 454 28.35 -1.92 -11.12
N GLN A 455 29.00 -2.26 -10.01
CA GLN A 455 28.38 -3.03 -8.94
C GLN A 455 27.19 -2.32 -8.28
N ARG A 456 27.16 -0.98 -8.28
CA ARG A 456 25.98 -0.22 -7.83
C ARG A 456 24.74 -0.52 -8.67
N GLN A 457 24.87 -0.60 -9.99
CA GLN A 457 23.72 -0.94 -10.85
C GLN A 457 23.24 -2.36 -10.56
N ARG A 458 24.18 -3.29 -10.45
CA ARG A 458 23.88 -4.68 -10.09
C ARG A 458 23.15 -4.77 -8.75
N GLY A 459 23.60 -4.02 -7.75
CA GLY A 459 22.92 -3.89 -6.46
C GLY A 459 21.51 -3.30 -6.59
N SER A 460 21.33 -2.28 -7.42
CA SER A 460 20.03 -1.65 -7.70
C SER A 460 19.05 -2.66 -8.34
N ASN A 461 19.49 -3.47 -9.31
CA ASN A 461 18.63 -4.51 -9.88
C ASN A 461 18.31 -5.61 -8.87
N ILE A 462 19.28 -6.07 -8.09
CA ILE A 462 19.07 -7.08 -7.04
C ILE A 462 18.04 -6.58 -6.03
N TYR A 463 18.16 -5.33 -5.58
CA TYR A 463 17.19 -4.72 -4.67
C TYR A 463 15.80 -4.62 -5.29
N ALA A 464 15.72 -4.11 -6.52
CA ALA A 464 14.47 -3.93 -7.26
C ALA A 464 13.70 -5.24 -7.40
N GLU A 465 14.41 -6.32 -7.77
CA GLU A 465 13.84 -7.65 -7.94
C GLU A 465 13.38 -8.26 -6.63
N ALA A 466 14.24 -8.26 -5.62
CA ALA A 466 13.94 -8.86 -4.32
C ALA A 466 12.78 -8.16 -3.60
N THR A 467 12.66 -6.84 -3.78
CA THR A 467 11.82 -5.99 -2.92
C THR A 467 10.51 -5.54 -3.58
N PHE A 468 10.45 -5.48 -4.92
CA PHE A 468 9.29 -4.92 -5.63
C PHE A 468 8.85 -5.75 -6.84
N ALA A 469 9.76 -5.97 -7.82
CA ALA A 469 9.38 -6.58 -9.10
C ALA A 469 8.99 -8.05 -8.94
N CYS A 470 9.77 -8.87 -8.23
CA CYS A 470 9.39 -10.27 -8.03
C CYS A 470 8.20 -10.45 -7.07
N PRO A 471 8.06 -9.67 -5.98
CA PRO A 471 6.81 -9.62 -5.23
C PRO A 471 5.57 -9.33 -6.09
N ALA A 472 5.67 -8.47 -7.10
CA ALA A 472 4.58 -8.24 -8.05
C ALA A 472 4.23 -9.50 -8.87
N TYR A 473 5.24 -10.23 -9.36
CA TYR A 473 5.02 -11.52 -10.07
C TYR A 473 4.35 -12.53 -9.15
N TRP A 474 4.84 -12.69 -7.92
CA TRP A 474 4.29 -13.67 -6.97
C TRP A 474 2.86 -13.35 -6.55
N LEU A 475 2.54 -12.05 -6.41
CA LEU A 475 1.19 -11.60 -6.12
C LEU A 475 0.24 -11.83 -7.31
N ALA A 476 0.69 -11.60 -8.54
CA ALA A 476 -0.07 -11.94 -9.74
C ALA A 476 -0.32 -13.46 -9.85
N ASP A 477 0.71 -14.28 -9.64
CA ASP A 477 0.62 -15.75 -9.64
C ASP A 477 -0.41 -16.25 -8.62
N ALA A 478 -0.40 -15.69 -7.41
CA ALA A 478 -1.29 -16.10 -6.33
C ALA A 478 -2.79 -15.94 -6.68
N TYR A 479 -3.14 -14.94 -7.49
CA TYR A 479 -4.52 -14.73 -7.95
C TYR A 479 -4.87 -15.55 -9.19
N SER A 480 -3.96 -15.67 -10.17
CA SER A 480 -4.25 -16.32 -11.47
C SER A 480 -4.64 -17.79 -11.38
N SER A 481 -4.19 -18.47 -10.33
CA SER A 481 -4.35 -19.90 -10.16
C SER A 481 -5.50 -20.31 -9.24
N ASN A 482 -6.25 -19.33 -8.73
CA ASN A 482 -7.40 -19.57 -7.88
C ASN A 482 -8.69 -19.54 -8.71
N PRO A 483 -9.53 -20.59 -8.66
CA PRO A 483 -10.82 -20.59 -9.34
C PRO A 483 -11.63 -19.35 -8.99
N GLY A 484 -12.09 -18.61 -10.01
CA GLY A 484 -12.88 -17.39 -9.83
C GLY A 484 -12.09 -16.12 -9.54
N LYS A 485 -10.75 -16.19 -9.48
CA LYS A 485 -9.87 -15.02 -9.33
C LYS A 485 -9.12 -14.71 -10.62
N SER A 486 -8.67 -13.46 -10.74
CA SER A 486 -7.89 -13.03 -11.91
C SER A 486 -6.91 -11.92 -11.53
N SER A 487 -5.79 -11.87 -12.22
CA SER A 487 -4.80 -10.82 -12.04
C SER A 487 -4.32 -10.27 -13.38
N TRP A 488 -3.78 -9.05 -13.35
CA TRP A 488 -3.12 -8.39 -14.45
C TRP A 488 -1.83 -7.77 -13.93
N LEU A 489 -0.79 -7.79 -14.76
CA LEU A 489 0.48 -7.17 -14.44
C LEU A 489 0.79 -6.02 -15.41
N TYR A 490 1.43 -4.97 -14.91
CA TYR A 490 2.12 -3.96 -15.74
C TYR A 490 3.57 -3.71 -15.29
N GLN A 491 4.40 -3.23 -16.21
CA GLN A 491 5.63 -2.51 -15.89
C GLN A 491 5.44 -1.06 -16.34
N PHE A 492 5.90 -0.11 -15.54
CA PHE A 492 6.00 1.29 -15.95
C PHE A 492 7.45 1.61 -16.31
N SER A 493 7.68 1.93 -17.58
CA SER A 493 9.00 2.13 -18.18
C SER A 493 9.24 3.54 -18.69
N VAL A 494 8.29 4.48 -18.55
CA VAL A 494 8.50 5.87 -19.00
C VAL A 494 9.72 6.44 -18.28
N PRO A 495 10.81 6.78 -19.00
CA PRO A 495 12.05 7.19 -18.36
C PRO A 495 11.85 8.44 -17.49
N PHE A 496 12.42 8.50 -16.29
CA PHE A 496 13.41 7.58 -15.72
C PHE A 496 12.83 6.36 -14.95
N ALA A 497 11.50 6.23 -14.84
CA ALA A 497 10.82 5.10 -14.21
C ALA A 497 11.37 4.67 -12.85
N TYR A 498 11.78 5.62 -12.01
CA TYR A 498 12.24 5.33 -10.65
C TYR A 498 11.09 4.89 -9.74
N HIS A 499 11.41 4.39 -8.55
CA HIS A 499 10.40 4.01 -7.56
C HIS A 499 9.38 5.14 -7.27
N GLY A 500 8.11 4.91 -7.62
CA GLY A 500 7.03 5.87 -7.44
C GLY A 500 6.84 6.85 -8.60
N ALA A 501 7.59 6.73 -9.70
CA ALA A 501 7.40 7.55 -10.88
C ALA A 501 5.97 7.43 -11.47
N ASP A 502 5.37 6.25 -11.37
CA ASP A 502 4.00 5.96 -11.83
C ASP A 502 2.90 6.62 -10.96
N ILE A 503 3.21 7.15 -9.77
CA ILE A 503 2.29 8.01 -9.01
C ILE A 503 1.94 9.26 -9.82
N ASN A 504 2.93 9.88 -10.47
CA ASN A 504 2.70 11.07 -11.29
C ASN A 504 1.80 10.78 -12.49
N ALA A 505 1.87 9.55 -13.03
CA ALA A 505 0.95 9.12 -14.09
C ALA A 505 -0.49 9.00 -13.58
N ALA A 506 -0.69 8.46 -12.38
CA ALA A 506 -2.01 8.30 -11.77
C ALA A 506 -2.62 9.63 -11.31
N PHE A 507 -1.87 10.45 -10.56
CA PHE A 507 -2.40 11.59 -9.81
C PHE A 507 -1.81 12.95 -10.22
N GLY A 508 -0.59 12.96 -10.76
CA GLY A 508 0.13 14.20 -11.07
C GLY A 508 -0.38 14.93 -12.32
N PRO A 509 0.03 16.19 -12.55
CA PRO A 509 -0.18 16.83 -13.85
C PRO A 509 0.68 16.16 -14.93
N SER A 510 0.34 16.37 -16.20
CA SER A 510 1.25 16.00 -17.29
C SER A 510 2.54 16.83 -17.21
N THR A 511 3.68 16.21 -17.48
CA THR A 511 5.01 16.85 -17.51
C THR A 511 5.63 16.71 -18.91
N PRO A 512 6.71 17.45 -19.22
CA PRO A 512 7.38 17.35 -20.52
C PRO A 512 7.81 15.92 -20.92
N ASN A 513 8.15 15.06 -19.96
CA ASN A 513 8.52 13.65 -20.17
C ASN A 513 7.36 12.66 -19.93
N LEU A 514 6.22 13.14 -19.40
CA LEU A 514 5.03 12.34 -19.11
C LEU A 514 3.78 13.07 -19.64
N PRO A 515 3.61 13.14 -20.98
CA PRO A 515 2.55 13.94 -21.59
C PRO A 515 1.15 13.32 -21.43
N SER A 516 0.13 14.06 -21.86
CA SER A 516 -1.28 13.72 -21.67
C SER A 516 -1.67 12.33 -22.18
N ASP A 517 -1.14 11.89 -23.32
CA ASP A 517 -1.49 10.60 -23.93
C ASP A 517 -1.16 9.41 -23.02
N ILE A 518 0.04 9.40 -22.41
CA ILE A 518 0.46 8.30 -21.55
C ILE A 518 -0.18 8.39 -20.17
N THR A 519 -0.32 9.59 -19.60
CA THR A 519 -1.04 9.77 -18.33
C THR A 519 -2.51 9.37 -18.45
N LEU A 520 -3.17 9.71 -19.57
CA LEU A 520 -4.55 9.33 -19.80
C LEU A 520 -4.69 7.82 -19.98
N ALA A 521 -3.78 7.18 -20.72
CA ALA A 521 -3.77 5.73 -20.87
C ALA A 521 -3.64 5.00 -19.52
N PHE A 522 -2.73 5.46 -18.67
CA PHE A 522 -2.53 4.90 -17.33
C PHE A 522 -3.77 5.08 -16.45
N ARG A 523 -4.34 6.30 -16.40
CA ARG A 523 -5.56 6.61 -15.62
C ARG A 523 -6.79 5.85 -16.10
N LYS A 524 -6.94 5.66 -17.41
CA LYS A 524 -8.04 4.86 -17.98
C LYS A 524 -7.90 3.39 -17.64
N ALA A 525 -6.69 2.83 -17.65
CA ALA A 525 -6.47 1.46 -17.22
C ALA A 525 -6.87 1.25 -15.75
N TRP A 526 -6.48 2.19 -14.88
CA TRP A 526 -6.90 2.22 -13.49
C TRP A 526 -8.40 2.31 -13.31
N GLY A 527 -9.04 3.29 -13.96
CA GLY A 527 -10.48 3.48 -13.83
C GLY A 527 -11.28 2.29 -14.35
N ASN A 528 -10.87 1.69 -15.48
CA ASN A 528 -11.51 0.49 -16.00
C ASN A 528 -11.37 -0.70 -15.02
N PHE A 529 -10.22 -0.83 -14.36
CA PHE A 529 -10.04 -1.83 -13.31
C PHE A 529 -10.86 -1.54 -12.05
N ILE A 530 -10.90 -0.30 -11.57
CA ILE A 530 -11.69 0.09 -10.39
C ILE A 530 -13.19 -0.16 -10.64
N VAL A 531 -13.68 0.20 -11.83
CA VAL A 531 -15.11 0.12 -12.19
C VAL A 531 -15.52 -1.31 -12.56
N GLY A 532 -14.78 -1.96 -13.45
CA GLY A 532 -15.14 -3.26 -14.04
C GLY A 532 -14.26 -4.43 -13.63
N GLY A 533 -13.10 -4.17 -13.02
CA GLY A 533 -12.10 -5.20 -12.74
C GLY A 533 -11.48 -5.79 -14.00
N ASN A 534 -11.26 -4.97 -15.02
CA ASN A 534 -10.47 -5.28 -16.21
C ASN A 534 -9.74 -4.00 -16.64
N PRO A 535 -8.39 -3.99 -16.70
CA PRO A 535 -7.62 -2.78 -16.99
C PRO A 535 -7.49 -2.46 -18.48
N SER A 536 -8.11 -3.24 -19.38
CA SER A 536 -8.03 -3.02 -20.84
C SER A 536 -8.50 -1.62 -21.23
N ILE A 537 -7.81 -0.98 -22.16
CA ILE A 537 -8.08 0.40 -22.61
C ILE A 537 -8.37 0.46 -24.10
N ALA A 538 -9.24 1.38 -24.55
CA ALA A 538 -9.56 1.50 -25.97
C ALA A 538 -8.31 1.77 -26.84
N ASN A 539 -8.33 1.30 -28.09
CA ASN A 539 -7.24 1.52 -29.06
C ASN A 539 -6.79 2.98 -29.14
N THR A 540 -7.75 3.91 -29.20
CA THR A 540 -7.50 5.36 -29.27
C THR A 540 -6.78 5.91 -28.05
N ILE A 541 -6.99 5.30 -26.88
CA ILE A 541 -6.31 5.66 -25.64
C ILE A 541 -4.92 5.03 -25.61
N ALA A 542 -4.80 3.76 -25.99
CA ALA A 542 -3.53 3.04 -25.96
C ALA A 542 -2.52 3.62 -26.97
N ASN A 543 -2.96 3.84 -28.22
CA ASN A 543 -2.13 4.47 -29.25
C ASN A 543 -1.85 5.97 -28.96
N GLY A 544 -2.74 6.63 -28.22
CA GLY A 544 -2.66 8.07 -27.95
C GLY A 544 -3.23 8.93 -29.09
N ALA A 545 -3.69 10.13 -28.76
CA ALA A 545 -4.23 11.07 -29.74
C ALA A 545 -3.15 11.63 -30.68
N SER A 546 -1.88 11.62 -30.24
CA SER A 546 -0.71 12.03 -31.03
C SER A 546 -0.24 10.97 -32.05
N SER A 547 -0.85 9.79 -32.06
CA SER A 547 -0.55 8.74 -33.05
C SER A 547 -1.03 9.11 -34.45
N ALA A 548 -0.30 8.65 -35.48
CA ALA A 548 -0.74 8.76 -36.86
C ALA A 548 -1.95 7.84 -37.17
N SER A 549 -2.16 6.80 -36.35
CA SER A 549 -3.26 5.84 -36.50
C SER A 549 -3.93 5.51 -35.16
N PRO A 550 -4.60 6.47 -34.49
CA PRO A 550 -5.11 6.28 -33.12
C PRO A 550 -6.10 5.11 -33.00
N SER A 551 -6.90 4.85 -34.03
CA SER A 551 -7.92 3.78 -34.00
C SER A 551 -7.39 2.39 -34.36
N ALA A 552 -6.11 2.26 -34.74
CA ALA A 552 -5.52 0.97 -35.09
C ALA A 552 -5.60 -0.02 -33.91
N TYR A 553 -5.77 -1.30 -34.19
CA TYR A 553 -5.79 -2.32 -33.14
C TYR A 553 -4.53 -2.23 -32.26
N HIS A 554 -4.72 -2.23 -30.95
CA HIS A 554 -3.63 -2.19 -29.98
C HIS A 554 -3.80 -3.31 -28.95
N PRO A 555 -2.77 -4.14 -28.66
CA PRO A 555 -2.89 -5.27 -27.74
C PRO A 555 -3.41 -4.91 -26.33
N ALA A 556 -3.11 -3.72 -25.81
CA ALA A 556 -3.64 -3.24 -24.53
C ALA A 556 -5.19 -3.07 -24.48
N SER A 557 -5.88 -3.12 -25.63
CA SER A 557 -7.35 -3.16 -25.67
C SER A 557 -7.94 -4.51 -25.31
N ASN A 558 -7.10 -5.54 -25.28
CA ASN A 558 -7.40 -6.84 -24.71
C ASN A 558 -6.24 -7.23 -23.79
N TRP A 559 -6.11 -6.50 -22.69
CA TRP A 559 -5.01 -6.69 -21.75
C TRP A 559 -5.02 -8.14 -21.24
N PRO A 560 -3.95 -8.91 -21.47
CA PRO A 560 -3.90 -10.31 -21.09
C PRO A 560 -4.09 -10.48 -19.60
N VAL A 561 -5.01 -11.36 -19.22
CA VAL A 561 -5.09 -11.88 -17.85
C VAL A 561 -3.79 -12.64 -17.59
N TRP A 562 -3.18 -12.43 -16.43
CA TRP A 562 -1.97 -13.12 -16.04
C TRP A 562 -2.22 -14.64 -15.96
N ASP A 563 -1.39 -15.40 -16.67
CA ASP A 563 -1.35 -16.86 -16.62
C ASP A 563 0.08 -17.29 -16.31
N GLN A 564 0.30 -17.95 -15.17
CA GLN A 564 1.63 -18.43 -14.75
C GLN A 564 2.31 -19.33 -15.80
N ASN A 565 1.56 -19.98 -16.71
CA ASN A 565 2.12 -20.85 -17.75
C ASN A 565 2.53 -20.09 -19.02
N ALA A 566 1.94 -18.91 -19.25
CA ALA A 566 2.22 -18.05 -20.39
C ALA A 566 2.14 -16.58 -19.95
N PRO A 567 3.00 -16.14 -19.00
CA PRO A 567 2.78 -14.87 -18.32
C PRO A 567 3.05 -13.71 -19.27
N GLN A 568 2.08 -12.82 -19.36
CA GLN A 568 2.15 -11.61 -20.16
C GLN A 568 1.74 -10.40 -19.32
N PHE A 569 2.29 -9.25 -19.66
CA PHE A 569 1.97 -7.99 -19.00
C PHE A 569 1.97 -6.81 -19.97
N VAL A 570 1.38 -5.68 -19.57
CA VAL A 570 1.45 -4.44 -20.36
C VAL A 570 2.60 -3.57 -19.87
N ASN A 571 3.50 -3.21 -20.78
CA ASN A 571 4.54 -2.22 -20.53
C ASN A 571 4.00 -0.82 -20.89
N PHE A 572 3.92 0.09 -19.92
CA PHE A 572 3.63 1.50 -20.16
C PHE A 572 4.92 2.24 -20.45
N ASN A 573 5.02 2.79 -21.65
CA ASN A 573 6.22 3.46 -22.09
C ASN A 573 5.92 4.50 -23.17
N THR A 574 6.92 5.31 -23.50
CA THR A 574 6.86 6.35 -24.52
C THR A 574 8.07 6.30 -25.44
N THR A 575 7.94 6.85 -26.65
CA THR A 575 9.02 7.04 -27.61
C THR A 575 8.98 8.44 -28.22
N GLY A 576 10.04 8.84 -28.94
CA GLY A 576 10.16 10.18 -29.53
C GLY A 576 10.63 11.23 -28.51
N GLY A 577 10.34 12.51 -28.81
CA GLY A 577 10.84 13.64 -28.03
C GLY A 577 12.31 13.95 -28.28
N THR A 578 12.87 14.82 -27.44
CA THR A 578 14.28 15.21 -27.45
C THR A 578 14.95 14.82 -26.13
N LEU A 579 16.21 14.41 -26.21
CA LEU A 579 17.00 14.08 -25.03
C LEU A 579 17.21 15.33 -24.15
N ALA A 580 16.90 15.21 -22.87
CA ALA A 580 17.10 16.20 -21.83
C ALA A 580 17.71 15.56 -20.58
N LEU A 581 18.20 16.38 -19.65
CA LEU A 581 18.73 15.95 -18.36
C LEU A 581 17.76 16.34 -17.25
N PHE A 582 17.32 15.35 -16.47
CA PHE A 582 16.48 15.49 -15.29
C PHE A 582 17.34 15.41 -14.03
N GLU A 583 17.21 16.38 -13.14
CA GLU A 583 17.90 16.38 -11.85
C GLU A 583 16.96 15.86 -10.75
N ASN A 584 17.34 14.75 -10.12
CA ASN A 584 16.67 14.22 -8.95
C ASN A 584 17.54 14.46 -7.70
N PRO A 585 17.03 15.16 -6.67
CA PRO A 585 17.81 15.48 -5.47
C PRO A 585 18.38 14.28 -4.70
N LEU A 586 17.76 13.11 -4.80
CA LEU A 586 18.16 11.89 -4.08
C LEU A 586 19.00 10.93 -4.93
N ALA A 587 19.00 11.14 -6.24
CA ALA A 587 19.46 10.14 -7.20
C ALA A 587 20.51 10.68 -8.18
N GLY A 588 20.57 11.99 -8.41
CA GLY A 588 21.48 12.66 -9.33
C GLY A 588 20.82 13.06 -10.65
N THR A 589 21.64 13.33 -11.67
CA THR A 589 21.18 13.79 -12.99
C THR A 589 21.06 12.62 -13.97
N PHE A 590 19.94 12.54 -14.70
CA PHE A 590 19.60 11.45 -15.61
C PHE A 590 19.14 11.91 -16.98
N PRO A 591 19.51 11.22 -18.06
CA PRO A 591 18.88 11.41 -19.35
C PRO A 591 17.42 10.96 -19.34
N GLN A 592 16.55 11.78 -19.91
CA GLN A 592 15.16 11.45 -20.24
C GLN A 592 14.79 12.06 -21.61
N TYR A 593 13.69 11.59 -22.21
CA TYR A 593 13.14 12.24 -23.40
C TYR A 593 11.98 13.13 -22.98
N GLU A 594 11.96 14.36 -23.49
CA GLU A 594 10.91 15.33 -23.21
C GLU A 594 10.53 16.14 -24.45
N GLY A 595 9.40 16.84 -24.36
CA GLY A 595 8.99 17.84 -25.34
C GLY A 595 8.16 17.28 -26.51
N PRO A 596 7.99 18.06 -27.59
CA PRO A 596 7.13 17.69 -28.71
C PRO A 596 7.56 16.39 -29.38
N GLY A 597 6.57 15.60 -29.80
CA GLY A 597 6.80 14.35 -30.54
C GLY A 597 6.94 13.11 -29.65
N ILE A 598 6.83 13.23 -28.33
CA ILE A 598 6.61 12.06 -27.47
C ILE A 598 5.27 11.42 -27.80
N LYS A 599 5.28 10.10 -27.94
CA LYS A 599 4.11 9.27 -28.24
C LYS A 599 4.07 8.05 -27.34
N ASN A 600 2.88 7.51 -27.14
CA ASN A 600 2.71 6.23 -26.47
C ASN A 600 3.46 5.13 -27.24
N ALA A 601 4.18 4.31 -26.49
CA ALA A 601 4.82 3.09 -26.96
C ALA A 601 4.45 1.93 -26.04
N ILE A 602 3.16 1.88 -25.68
CA ILE A 602 2.58 0.83 -24.84
C ILE A 602 2.67 -0.49 -25.61
N SER A 603 3.01 -1.57 -24.91
CA SER A 603 3.16 -2.88 -25.55
C SER A 603 2.75 -4.00 -24.60
N VAL A 604 2.45 -5.18 -25.15
CA VAL A 604 2.27 -6.41 -24.36
C VAL A 604 3.56 -7.22 -24.47
N GLN A 605 4.09 -7.66 -23.34
CA GLN A 605 5.38 -8.31 -23.21
C GLN A 605 5.24 -9.69 -22.59
N ASN A 606 6.14 -10.61 -22.93
CA ASN A 606 6.25 -11.91 -22.27
C ASN A 606 7.08 -11.76 -20.99
N ALA A 607 6.47 -12.02 -19.84
CA ALA A 607 7.09 -11.78 -18.54
C ALA A 607 8.30 -12.69 -18.25
N ASN A 608 8.37 -13.86 -18.88
CA ASN A 608 9.46 -14.81 -18.70
C ASN A 608 10.72 -14.35 -19.41
N SER A 609 10.63 -13.92 -20.68
CA SER A 609 11.79 -13.47 -21.46
C SER A 609 12.14 -11.99 -21.28
N TRP A 610 11.24 -11.19 -20.70
CA TRP A 610 11.46 -9.77 -20.47
C TRP A 610 12.73 -9.48 -19.65
N GLU A 611 13.45 -8.43 -20.04
CA GLU A 611 14.64 -7.92 -19.34
C GLU A 611 15.62 -9.01 -18.89
N ALA A 612 16.14 -9.74 -19.88
CA ALA A 612 17.11 -10.81 -19.72
C ALA A 612 16.63 -11.97 -18.83
N PHE A 613 15.40 -12.44 -19.07
CA PHE A 613 14.78 -13.54 -18.34
C PHE A 613 14.39 -13.22 -16.89
N ARG A 614 13.76 -12.06 -16.66
CA ARG A 614 13.31 -11.61 -15.32
C ARG A 614 12.39 -12.63 -14.64
N GLY A 615 11.52 -13.31 -15.39
CA GLY A 615 10.66 -14.36 -14.83
C GLY A 615 11.45 -15.50 -14.17
N ASP A 616 12.55 -15.95 -14.81
CA ASP A 616 13.41 -17.00 -14.26
C ASP A 616 14.14 -16.52 -13.00
N ARG A 617 14.60 -15.26 -12.98
CA ARG A 617 15.19 -14.65 -11.77
C ARG A 617 14.17 -14.55 -10.64
N CYS A 618 12.93 -14.16 -10.93
CA CYS A 618 11.88 -14.12 -9.92
C CYS A 618 11.47 -15.50 -9.40
N ALA A 619 11.53 -16.54 -10.23
CA ALA A 619 11.40 -17.92 -9.77
C ALA A 619 12.57 -18.35 -8.88
N PHE A 620 13.80 -17.92 -9.19
CA PHE A 620 14.96 -18.15 -8.34
C PHE A 620 14.82 -17.47 -6.96
N TYR A 621 14.44 -16.19 -6.91
CA TYR A 621 14.21 -15.49 -5.64
C TYR A 621 13.09 -16.14 -4.81
N LYS A 622 12.04 -16.65 -5.47
CA LYS A 622 10.97 -17.39 -4.81
C LYS A 622 11.49 -18.64 -4.08
N ASN A 623 12.42 -19.37 -4.69
CA ASN A 623 13.04 -20.55 -4.07
C ASN A 623 13.94 -20.22 -2.89
N LEU A 624 14.55 -19.03 -2.91
CA LEU A 624 15.26 -18.50 -1.75
C LEU A 624 14.30 -17.88 -0.73
N GLY A 625 12.99 -17.86 -0.96
CA GLY A 625 11.96 -17.25 -0.11
C GLY A 625 12.00 -17.57 1.39
N PRO A 626 12.42 -18.79 1.84
CA PRO A 626 12.65 -19.05 3.25
C PRO A 626 13.84 -18.28 3.88
N PHE A 627 14.67 -17.61 3.07
CA PHE A 627 15.95 -16.99 3.44
C PHE A 627 16.20 -15.57 2.86
N MET A 628 15.58 -15.19 1.73
CA MET A 628 15.49 -13.85 1.10
C MET A 628 14.79 -12.84 2.03
N PRO A 629 14.76 -11.50 1.80
CA PRO A 629 14.26 -10.55 2.79
C PRO A 629 12.91 -11.07 3.30
N ASN A 630 12.98 -11.37 4.59
CA ASN A 630 12.28 -12.44 5.27
C ASN A 630 11.51 -11.85 6.38
#